data_AF-A0A183E7X5-F1
#
_entry.id   AF-A0A183E7X5-F1
#
_cell.length_a   1.000
_cell.length_b   1.000
_cell.length_c   1.000
_cell.angle_alpha   90.00
_cell.angle_beta   90.00
_cell.angle_gamma   90.00
#
_symmetry.space_group_name_H-M   'P 1'
#
loop_
_entity.id
_entity.type
_entity.pdbx_description
1 polymer ?
#
loop_
_entity_poly.entity_id
_entity_poly.type
_entity_poly.pdbx_seq_one_letter_code
_entity_poly.pdbx_strand_id
1 'polypeptide(L)'
;MVAATCVYEGTASEVAAQEAKLNAIAAKFGGLSGGEKNGKYGYRLTFAIAYLRKAARDEIIACGGSISHHHGVGKLRKEWLPGTVGETGLLTLRAIKQKLDPTVRKVFASFSDF
;
A
#
# COMPACT_ATOMS: atom_id res chain seq x y z
N MET A 1 -23.02 -2.28 -6.97
CA MET A 1 -22.74 -0.84 -6.79
C MET A 1 -21.31 -0.68 -6.28
N VAL A 2 -20.53 0.22 -6.84
CA VAL A 2 -19.17 0.55 -6.38
C VAL A 2 -19.08 2.05 -6.10
N ALA A 3 -18.18 2.45 -5.19
CA ALA A 3 -17.94 3.86 -4.88
C ALA A 3 -16.46 4.19 -5.06
N ALA A 4 -16.17 5.33 -5.67
CA ALA A 4 -14.83 5.91 -5.73
C ALA A 4 -14.82 7.20 -4.89
N THR A 5 -13.89 7.30 -3.95
CA THR A 5 -13.66 8.54 -3.18
C THR A 5 -12.47 9.27 -3.78
N CYS A 6 -12.67 10.52 -4.17
CA CYS A 6 -11.63 11.36 -4.75
C CYS A 6 -11.29 12.51 -3.78
N VAL A 7 -10.01 12.86 -3.71
CA VAL A 7 -9.50 14.01 -2.97
C VAL A 7 -8.85 14.95 -3.98
N TYR A 8 -9.16 16.24 -3.86
CA TYR A 8 -8.58 17.31 -4.67
C TYR A 8 -7.87 18.28 -3.75
N GLU A 9 -6.66 18.70 -4.12
CA GLU A 9 -5.85 19.65 -3.37
C GLU A 9 -5.26 20.65 -4.37
N GLY A 10 -5.26 21.94 -4.03
CA GLY A 10 -4.87 23.03 -4.93
C GLY A 10 -5.61 24.33 -4.62
N THR A 11 -5.58 25.27 -5.55
CA THR A 11 -6.43 26.48 -5.45
C THR A 11 -7.90 26.14 -5.64
N ALA A 12 -8.80 27.00 -5.12
CA ALA A 12 -10.24 26.77 -5.22
C ALA A 12 -10.72 26.65 -6.68
N SER A 13 -10.14 27.42 -7.60
CA SER A 13 -10.47 27.36 -9.03
C SER A 13 -10.00 26.06 -9.69
N GLU A 14 -8.81 25.57 -9.35
CA GLU A 14 -8.31 24.29 -9.85
C GLU A 14 -9.16 23.13 -9.35
N VAL A 15 -9.48 23.11 -8.05
CA VAL A 15 -10.34 22.07 -7.46
C VAL A 15 -11.70 22.05 -8.13
N ALA A 16 -12.36 23.21 -8.28
CA ALA A 16 -13.66 23.29 -8.93
C ALA A 16 -13.62 22.80 -10.39
N ALA A 17 -12.57 23.17 -11.14
CA ALA A 17 -12.41 22.74 -12.52
C ALA A 17 -12.17 21.21 -12.64
N GLN A 18 -11.33 20.65 -11.76
CA GLN A 18 -11.03 19.21 -11.75
C GLN A 18 -12.22 18.37 -11.29
N GLU A 19 -12.96 18.83 -10.27
CA GLU A 19 -14.17 18.18 -9.80
C GLU A 19 -15.24 18.15 -10.91
N ALA A 20 -15.49 19.28 -11.57
CA ALA A 20 -16.44 19.35 -12.68
C ALA A 20 -16.06 18.40 -13.82
N LYS A 21 -14.77 18.33 -14.16
CA LYS A 21 -14.27 17.42 -15.20
C LYS A 21 -14.47 15.95 -14.83
N LEU A 22 -14.17 15.56 -13.59
CA LEU A 22 -14.39 14.17 -13.15
C LEU A 22 -15.87 13.82 -13.16
N ASN A 23 -16.74 14.69 -12.63
CA ASN A 23 -18.18 14.47 -12.61
C ASN A 23 -18.77 14.32 -14.01
N ALA A 24 -18.30 15.12 -14.97
CA ALA A 24 -18.70 14.99 -16.37
C ALA A 24 -18.27 13.65 -16.99
N ILE A 25 -17.10 13.12 -16.63
CA ILE A 25 -16.65 11.79 -17.06
C ILE A 25 -17.50 10.70 -16.38
N ALA A 26 -17.68 10.77 -15.06
CA ALA A 26 -18.47 9.82 -14.30
C ALA A 26 -19.90 9.70 -14.83
N ALA A 27 -20.54 10.82 -15.17
CA ALA A 27 -21.89 10.84 -15.74
C ALA A 27 -22.00 10.05 -17.06
N LYS A 28 -20.95 10.04 -17.91
CA LYS A 28 -20.92 9.24 -19.15
C LYS A 28 -21.00 7.72 -18.90
N PHE A 29 -20.64 7.29 -17.70
CA PHE A 29 -20.69 5.88 -17.28
C PHE A 29 -21.82 5.62 -16.26
N GLY A 30 -22.80 6.51 -16.14
CA GLY A 30 -23.91 6.38 -15.19
C GLY A 30 -23.51 6.62 -13.72
N GLY A 31 -22.35 7.24 -13.49
CA GLY A 31 -21.88 7.61 -12.16
C GLY A 31 -22.71 8.74 -11.55
N LEU A 32 -22.92 8.67 -10.24
CA LEU A 32 -23.67 9.65 -9.45
C LEU A 32 -22.77 10.21 -8.34
N SER A 33 -22.94 11.49 -8.01
CA SER A 33 -22.22 12.08 -6.88
C SER A 33 -22.69 11.45 -5.56
N GLY A 34 -21.75 10.86 -4.83
CA GLY A 34 -21.99 10.33 -3.49
C GLY A 34 -21.91 11.39 -2.39
N GLY A 35 -21.58 12.65 -2.71
CA GLY A 35 -21.43 13.72 -1.74
C GLY A 35 -20.14 13.69 -0.91
N GLU A 36 -19.71 14.88 -0.48
CA GLU A 36 -18.42 15.11 0.19
C GLU A 36 -18.25 14.33 1.51
N LYS A 37 -19.34 14.20 2.29
CA LYS A 37 -19.33 13.49 3.58
C LYS A 37 -18.84 12.06 3.44
N ASN A 38 -19.26 11.36 2.39
CA ASN A 38 -18.85 9.98 2.13
C ASN A 38 -17.36 9.90 1.73
N GLY A 39 -16.87 10.85 0.94
CA GLY A 39 -15.45 10.99 0.61
C GLY A 39 -14.58 11.15 1.87
N LYS A 40 -14.97 12.04 2.79
CA LYS A 40 -14.27 12.29 4.06
C LYS A 40 -14.23 11.04 4.95
N TYR A 41 -15.32 10.28 5.05
CA TYR A 41 -15.32 9.03 5.82
C TYR A 41 -14.41 7.97 5.21
N GLY A 42 -14.46 7.80 3.88
CA GLY A 42 -13.58 6.86 3.18
C GLY A 42 -12.10 7.17 3.40
N TYR A 43 -11.72 8.45 3.30
CA TYR A 43 -10.35 8.89 3.57
C TYR A 43 -9.94 8.59 5.02
N ARG A 44 -10.80 8.86 6.00
CA ARG A 44 -10.51 8.60 7.42
C ARG A 44 -10.42 7.12 7.75
N LEU A 45 -11.17 6.26 7.05
CA LEU A 45 -11.14 4.82 7.29
C LEU A 45 -9.78 4.20 6.95
N THR A 46 -8.99 4.84 6.08
CA THR A 46 -7.64 4.36 5.74
C THR A 46 -6.74 4.18 6.96
N PHE A 47 -6.95 4.98 8.02
CA PHE A 47 -6.22 4.86 9.28
C PHE A 47 -6.61 3.63 10.12
N ALA A 48 -7.79 3.05 9.89
CA ALA A 48 -8.29 1.88 10.59
C ALA A 48 -7.91 0.54 9.92
N ILE A 49 -7.48 0.56 8.65
CA ILE A 49 -7.15 -0.65 7.86
C ILE A 49 -6.02 -1.48 8.49
N ALA A 50 -5.20 -0.88 9.36
CA ALA A 50 -4.13 -1.58 10.06
C ALA A 50 -4.63 -2.78 10.90
N TYR A 51 -5.86 -2.73 11.42
CA TYR A 51 -6.41 -3.76 12.31
C TYR A 51 -6.86 -5.04 11.58
N LEU A 52 -7.12 -4.98 10.27
CA LEU A 52 -7.56 -6.12 9.45
C LEU A 52 -6.43 -6.70 8.57
N ARG A 53 -5.21 -6.18 8.75
CA ARG A 53 -4.14 -6.28 7.77
C ARG A 53 -3.61 -7.69 7.53
N LYS A 54 -3.60 -8.55 8.56
CA LYS A 54 -3.03 -9.91 8.41
C LYS A 54 -3.90 -10.77 7.49
N ALA A 55 -5.16 -10.98 7.84
CA ALA A 55 -6.08 -11.78 7.02
C ALA A 55 -6.21 -11.23 5.59
N ALA A 56 -6.27 -9.91 5.44
CA ALA A 56 -6.28 -9.28 4.12
C ALA A 56 -5.00 -9.54 3.32
N ARG A 57 -3.82 -9.63 3.97
CA ARG A 57 -2.55 -9.91 3.27
C ARG A 57 -2.50 -11.33 2.74
N ASP A 58 -2.92 -12.29 3.54
CA ASP A 58 -2.97 -13.71 3.15
C ASP A 58 -3.83 -13.87 1.88
N GLU A 59 -5.01 -13.24 1.85
CA GLU A 59 -5.90 -13.26 0.69
C GLU A 59 -5.35 -12.51 -0.54
N ILE A 60 -4.69 -11.36 -0.35
CA ILE A 60 -4.04 -10.62 -1.44
C ILE A 60 -3.03 -11.51 -2.17
N ILE A 61 -2.23 -12.26 -1.42
CA ILE A 61 -1.20 -13.16 -1.98
C ILE A 61 -1.86 -14.36 -2.67
N ALA A 62 -2.91 -14.94 -2.05
CA ALA A 62 -3.67 -16.04 -2.66
C ALA A 62 -4.29 -15.64 -4.01
N CYS A 63 -4.71 -14.39 -4.16
CA CYS A 63 -5.19 -13.81 -5.41
C CYS A 63 -4.09 -13.38 -6.40
N GLY A 64 -2.80 -13.64 -6.13
CA GLY A 64 -1.68 -13.27 -6.99
C GLY A 64 -1.20 -11.81 -6.86
N GLY A 65 -1.64 -11.09 -5.83
CA GLY A 65 -1.15 -9.75 -5.52
C GLY A 65 0.22 -9.74 -4.82
N SER A 66 0.89 -8.59 -4.80
CA SER A 66 2.21 -8.45 -4.18
C SER A 66 2.15 -8.24 -2.65
N ILE A 67 3.25 -8.57 -1.95
CA ILE A 67 3.36 -8.33 -0.50
C ILE A 67 3.38 -6.84 -0.13
N SER A 68 3.83 -5.99 -1.05
CA SER A 68 3.85 -4.53 -0.91
C SER A 68 4.07 -3.88 -2.28
N HIS A 69 3.36 -2.78 -2.53
CA HIS A 69 3.65 -1.90 -3.67
C HIS A 69 4.71 -0.85 -3.32
N HIS A 70 4.53 -0.09 -2.23
CA HIS A 70 5.46 0.99 -1.84
C HIS A 70 5.81 1.02 -0.34
N HIS A 71 5.07 0.32 0.53
CA HIS A 71 5.27 0.37 1.99
C HIS A 71 6.45 -0.47 2.52
N GLY A 72 7.20 -1.12 1.63
CA GLY A 72 8.26 -2.05 1.97
C GLY A 72 7.80 -3.26 2.79
N VAL A 73 8.78 -4.04 3.26
CA VAL A 73 8.54 -5.27 4.01
C VAL A 73 8.64 -5.01 5.52
N GLY A 74 9.79 -4.49 5.95
CA GLY A 74 10.10 -4.28 7.36
C GLY A 74 9.93 -5.56 8.19
N LYS A 75 9.75 -5.41 9.50
CA LYS A 75 9.45 -6.54 10.39
C LYS A 75 8.00 -7.03 10.22
N LEU A 76 7.10 -6.14 9.80
CA LEU A 76 5.67 -6.38 9.73
C LEU A 76 5.28 -7.41 8.68
N ARG A 77 6.00 -7.46 7.54
CA ARG A 77 5.66 -8.34 6.41
C ARG A 77 6.69 -9.44 6.18
N LYS A 78 7.56 -9.68 7.18
CA LYS A 78 8.69 -10.60 7.04
C LYS A 78 8.27 -12.04 6.75
N GLU A 79 7.12 -12.47 7.28
CA GLU A 79 6.62 -13.84 7.15
C GLU A 79 6.34 -14.24 5.68
N TRP A 80 5.94 -13.29 4.83
CA TRP A 80 5.66 -13.54 3.42
C TRP A 80 6.87 -13.35 2.49
N LEU A 81 8.00 -12.84 3.00
CA LEU A 81 9.15 -12.53 2.16
C LEU A 81 9.75 -13.78 1.47
N PRO A 82 9.99 -14.92 2.17
CA PRO A 82 10.59 -16.09 1.53
C PRO A 82 9.79 -16.60 0.34
N GLY A 83 8.45 -16.65 0.45
CA GLY A 83 7.57 -17.05 -0.65
C GLY A 83 7.51 -16.03 -1.80
N THR A 84 7.93 -14.79 -1.57
CA THR A 84 7.88 -13.72 -2.60
C THR A 84 9.15 -13.64 -3.42
N VAL A 85 10.32 -13.69 -2.76
CA VAL A 85 11.62 -13.53 -3.45
C VAL A 85 12.28 -14.87 -3.78
N GLY A 86 11.75 -15.96 -3.24
CA GLY A 86 12.33 -17.30 -3.36
C GLY A 86 13.63 -17.46 -2.58
N GLU A 87 14.10 -18.71 -2.53
CA GLU A 87 15.30 -19.06 -1.78
C GLU A 87 16.55 -18.34 -2.28
N THR A 88 16.80 -18.35 -3.59
CA THR A 88 17.95 -17.66 -4.20
C THR A 88 17.94 -16.16 -3.87
N GLY A 89 16.80 -15.49 -4.00
CA GLY A 89 16.67 -14.07 -3.68
C GLY A 89 16.98 -13.79 -2.21
N LEU A 90 16.48 -14.63 -1.30
CA LEU A 90 16.75 -14.50 0.13
C LEU A 90 18.24 -14.71 0.45
N LEU A 91 18.88 -15.71 -0.15
CA LEU A 91 20.31 -15.97 0.01
C LEU A 91 21.17 -14.81 -0.52
N THR A 92 20.80 -14.24 -1.67
CA THR A 92 21.47 -13.05 -2.22
C THR A 92 21.39 -11.87 -1.25
N LEU A 93 20.21 -11.58 -0.70
CA LEU A 93 20.03 -10.49 0.27
C LEU A 93 20.87 -10.71 1.54
N ARG A 94 20.91 -11.94 2.05
CA ARG A 94 21.75 -12.32 3.21
C ARG A 94 23.23 -12.15 2.91
N ALA A 95 23.71 -12.61 1.76
CA ALA A 95 25.12 -12.49 1.37
C ALA A 95 25.55 -11.02 1.27
N ILE A 96 24.72 -10.17 0.65
CA ILE A 96 24.95 -8.72 0.60
C ILE A 96 25.02 -8.14 2.01
N LYS A 97 24.07 -8.47 2.89
CA LYS A 97 24.04 -7.99 4.28
C LYS A 97 25.29 -8.40 5.05
N GLN A 98 25.73 -9.65 4.92
CA GLN A 98 26.93 -10.15 5.58
C GLN A 98 28.19 -9.43 5.10
N LYS A 99 28.28 -9.11 3.80
CA LYS A 99 29.43 -8.37 3.26
C LYS A 99 29.46 -6.91 3.75
N LEU A 100 28.30 -6.26 3.84
CA LEU A 100 28.19 -4.84 4.19
C LEU A 100 28.15 -4.57 5.72
N ASP A 101 27.69 -5.53 6.54
CA ASP A 101 27.66 -5.43 8.01
C ASP A 101 28.24 -6.73 8.62
N PRO A 102 29.57 -6.94 8.47
CA PRO A 102 30.23 -8.22 8.75
C PRO A 102 30.42 -8.49 10.24
N THR A 103 30.29 -7.48 11.11
CA THR A 103 30.51 -7.64 12.55
C THR A 103 29.44 -8.55 13.18
N VAL A 104 29.85 -9.27 14.24
CA VAL A 104 28.92 -10.07 15.06
C VAL A 104 27.88 -9.15 15.71
N ARG A 105 28.33 -7.99 16.19
CA ARG A 105 27.47 -6.88 16.56
C ARG A 105 26.99 -6.19 15.28
N LYS A 106 25.78 -6.52 14.82
CA LYS A 106 25.17 -5.86 13.66
C LYS A 106 24.98 -4.38 13.93
N VAL A 107 25.70 -3.53 13.18
CA VAL A 107 25.56 -2.07 13.28
C VAL A 107 24.18 -1.64 12.78
N PHE A 108 23.64 -2.35 11.78
CA PHE A 108 22.29 -2.13 11.25
C PHE A 108 21.41 -3.37 11.50
N ALA A 109 20.90 -3.50 12.73
CA ALA A 109 20.18 -4.68 13.21
C ALA A 109 18.69 -4.76 12.82
N SER A 110 18.12 -3.77 12.12
CA SER A 110 16.69 -3.78 11.78
C SER A 110 16.27 -4.93 10.83
N PHE A 111 17.25 -5.57 10.19
CA PHE A 111 17.11 -6.68 9.23
C PHE A 111 17.88 -7.96 9.65
N SER A 112 18.29 -8.10 10.92
CA SER A 112 19.18 -9.18 11.38
C SER A 112 18.60 -10.59 11.29
N ASP A 113 17.28 -10.72 11.12
CA ASP A 113 16.55 -12.00 11.30
C ASP A 113 16.00 -12.56 9.98
N PHE A 114 16.47 -12.07 8.83
CA PHE A 114 16.06 -12.58 7.52
C PHE A 114 16.93 -13.71 7.02
#